data_AF-A0A833LGY7-F1
#
_entry.id   AF-A0A833LGY7-F1
#
_cell.length_a   1.000
_cell.length_b   1.000
_cell.length_c   1.000
_cell.angle_alpha   90.00
_cell.angle_beta   90.00
_cell.angle_gamma   90.00
#
_symmetry.space_group_name_H-M   'P 1'
#
loop_
_entity.id
_entity.type
_entity.pdbx_description
1 polymer ?
#
loop_
_entity_poly.entity_id
_entity_poly.type
_entity_poly.pdbx_seq_one_letter_code
_entity_poly.pdbx_strand_id
1 'polypeptide(L)'
;EQRKILMMIPDGAPVDDSTLSVNPGNYLERHLRGVIELIETRSPVELLAIGIGHDVTRYYRRAVTIVDAEELAGAMSEQLAALFGEETRRETRRAAGRR
;
A
#
# COMPACT_ATOMS: atom_id res chain seq x y z
N GLU A 1 -0.93 21.83 3.02
CA GLU A 1 -1.49 20.66 3.71
C GLU A 1 -0.35 19.71 4.02
N GLN A 2 -0.31 19.08 5.20
CA GLN A 2 0.75 18.13 5.53
C GLN A 2 0.56 16.84 4.73
N ARG A 3 1.68 16.24 4.28
CA ARG A 3 1.66 14.94 3.59
C ARG A 3 1.10 13.86 4.51
N LYS A 4 0.21 13.03 3.98
CA LYS A 4 -0.43 11.93 4.72
C LYS A 4 -0.02 10.62 4.07
N ILE A 5 0.62 9.77 4.86
CA ILE A 5 1.07 8.44 4.43
C ILE A 5 0.31 7.41 5.25
N LEU A 6 -0.30 6.43 4.58
CA LEU A 6 -0.92 5.27 5.21
C LEU A 6 -0.11 4.04 4.84
N MET A 7 0.56 3.46 5.84
CA MET A 7 1.29 2.20 5.70
C MET A 7 0.47 1.06 6.28
N MET A 8 0.12 0.10 5.44
CA MET A 8 -0.58 -1.13 5.83
C MET A 8 0.42 -2.26 6.04
N ILE A 9 0.29 -3.04 7.11
CA ILE A 9 1.13 -4.22 7.37
C ILE A 9 0.23 -5.46 7.45
N PRO A 10 -0.26 -5.97 6.30
CA PRO A 10 -1.09 -7.18 6.26
C PRO A 10 -0.24 -8.46 6.40
N ASP A 11 -0.76 -9.42 7.16
CA ASP A 11 -0.19 -10.74 7.39
C ASP A 11 -0.96 -11.85 6.66
N GLY A 12 -1.89 -11.52 5.75
CA GLY A 12 -2.75 -12.49 5.10
C GLY A 12 -3.69 -11.95 4.03
N ALA A 13 -4.55 -12.84 3.52
CA ALA A 13 -5.63 -12.52 2.60
C ALA A 13 -6.90 -12.11 3.37
N PRO A 14 -7.83 -11.33 2.78
CA PRO A 14 -9.06 -10.95 3.46
C PRO A 14 -10.01 -12.16 3.56
N VAL A 15 -10.17 -12.71 4.77
CA VAL A 15 -10.98 -13.92 5.04
C VAL A 15 -11.82 -13.70 6.32
N ASP A 16 -13.11 -14.04 6.24
CA ASP A 16 -14.03 -14.10 7.37
C ASP A 16 -15.14 -15.10 7.06
N ASP A 17 -15.25 -16.18 7.85
CA ASP A 17 -16.16 -17.31 7.57
C ASP A 17 -17.63 -16.89 7.58
N SER A 18 -18.01 -16.02 8.52
CA SER A 18 -19.39 -15.53 8.62
C SER A 18 -19.77 -14.74 7.37
N THR A 19 -18.89 -13.86 6.90
CA THR A 19 -19.09 -13.11 5.66
C THR A 19 -19.17 -14.05 4.45
N LEU A 20 -18.27 -15.03 4.35
CA LEU A 20 -18.22 -15.96 3.21
C LEU A 20 -19.38 -16.97 3.19
N SER A 21 -20.00 -17.25 4.33
CA SER A 21 -21.14 -18.18 4.41
C SER A 21 -22.39 -17.71 3.67
N VAL A 22 -22.57 -16.39 3.54
CA VAL A 22 -23.77 -15.78 2.94
C VAL A 22 -23.47 -14.86 1.75
N ASN A 23 -22.21 -14.75 1.35
CA ASN A 23 -21.79 -13.93 0.21
C ASN A 23 -20.98 -14.75 -0.82
N PRO A 24 -20.87 -14.27 -2.07
CA PRO A 24 -19.94 -14.85 -3.03
C PRO A 24 -18.50 -14.92 -2.49
N GLY A 25 -17.76 -15.97 -2.83
CA GLY A 25 -16.43 -16.23 -2.28
C GLY A 25 -15.37 -15.13 -2.51
N ASN A 26 -15.61 -14.22 -3.46
CA ASN A 26 -14.73 -13.08 -3.74
C ASN A 26 -15.22 -11.75 -3.15
N TYR A 27 -16.23 -11.76 -2.28
CA TYR A 27 -16.83 -10.54 -1.73
C TYR A 27 -15.82 -9.66 -1.01
N LEU A 28 -15.04 -10.24 -0.10
CA LEU A 28 -14.03 -9.53 0.69
C LEU A 28 -12.86 -9.04 -0.17
N GLU A 29 -12.42 -9.84 -1.14
CA GLU A 29 -11.40 -9.41 -2.09
C GLU A 29 -11.87 -8.20 -2.91
N ARG A 30 -13.09 -8.27 -3.47
CA ARG A 30 -13.68 -7.17 -4.24
C ARG A 30 -13.82 -5.92 -3.38
N HIS A 31 -14.25 -6.07 -2.13
CA HIS A 31 -14.37 -4.97 -1.20
C HIS A 31 -12.99 -4.33 -0.90
N LEU A 32 -11.97 -5.13 -0.59
CA LEU A 32 -10.61 -4.67 -0.36
C LEU A 32 -10.08 -3.87 -1.55
N ARG A 33 -10.25 -4.40 -2.78
CA ARG A 33 -9.85 -3.69 -4.01
C ARG A 33 -10.56 -2.35 -4.16
N GLY A 34 -11.87 -2.29 -3.91
CA GLY A 34 -12.63 -1.05 -3.97
C GLY A 34 -12.19 -0.01 -2.95
N VAL A 35 -11.85 -0.43 -1.72
CA VAL A 35 -11.33 0.47 -0.67
C VAL A 35 -9.94 1.00 -1.04
N ILE A 36 -9.05 0.14 -1.50
CA ILE A 36 -7.71 0.54 -1.95
C ILE A 36 -7.82 1.53 -3.11
N GLU A 37 -8.63 1.23 -4.12
CA GLU A 37 -8.86 2.12 -5.26
C GLU A 37 -9.42 3.47 -4.80
N LEU A 38 -10.37 3.47 -3.87
CA LEU A 38 -10.91 4.70 -3.30
C LEU A 38 -9.83 5.56 -2.65
N ILE A 39 -8.94 4.95 -1.86
CA ILE A 39 -7.83 5.66 -1.22
C ILE A 39 -6.84 6.16 -2.28
N GLU A 40 -6.39 5.31 -3.19
CA GLU A 40 -5.38 5.67 -4.19
C GLU A 40 -5.86 6.72 -5.19
N THR A 41 -7.16 6.81 -5.47
CA THR A 41 -7.70 7.68 -6.53
C THR A 41 -8.46 8.89 -6.01
N ARG A 42 -9.03 8.81 -4.80
CA ARG A 42 -9.92 9.85 -4.25
C ARG A 42 -9.44 10.45 -2.94
N SER A 43 -8.30 10.02 -2.41
CA SER A 43 -7.69 10.55 -1.19
C SER A 43 -6.35 11.22 -1.50
N PRO A 44 -5.96 12.30 -0.79
CA PRO A 44 -4.59 12.83 -0.83
C PRO A 44 -3.58 11.93 -0.07
N VAL A 45 -4.02 10.78 0.45
CA VAL A 45 -3.20 9.85 1.22
C VAL A 45 -2.35 8.98 0.28
N GLU A 46 -1.05 8.95 0.54
CA GLU A 46 -0.13 8.01 -0.11
C GLU A 46 -0.23 6.66 0.60
N LEU A 47 -0.79 5.66 -0.09
CA LEU A 47 -0.96 4.31 0.43
C LEU A 47 0.21 3.42 0.03
N LEU A 48 0.75 2.68 1.00
CA LEU A 48 1.75 1.64 0.79
C LEU A 48 1.51 0.44 1.71
N ALA A 49 2.03 -0.73 1.33
CA ALA A 49 1.84 -1.97 2.09
C ALA A 49 3.13 -2.78 2.28
N ILE A 50 3.23 -3.47 3.42
CA ILE A 50 4.28 -4.45 3.73
C ILE A 50 3.60 -5.78 4.07
N GLY A 51 3.61 -6.73 3.15
CA GLY A 51 3.06 -8.06 3.38
C GLY A 51 4.03 -8.94 4.17
N ILE A 52 3.58 -9.57 5.24
CA ILE A 52 4.40 -10.52 6.02
C ILE A 52 4.01 -11.95 5.64
N GLY A 53 4.94 -12.69 5.03
CA GLY A 53 4.73 -14.07 4.57
C GLY A 53 3.69 -14.22 3.45
N HIS A 54 3.12 -13.11 2.96
CA HIS A 54 2.02 -13.10 2.00
C HIS A 54 2.21 -12.02 0.95
N ASP A 55 2.01 -12.38 -0.32
CA ASP A 55 2.08 -11.45 -1.42
C ASP A 55 0.85 -10.51 -1.45
N VAL A 56 1.11 -9.23 -1.18
CA VAL A 56 0.11 -8.16 -1.21
C VAL A 56 0.27 -7.19 -2.38
N THR A 57 1.26 -7.43 -3.25
CA THR A 57 1.48 -6.65 -4.48
C THR A 57 0.30 -6.77 -5.46
N ARG A 58 -0.49 -7.84 -5.35
CA ARG A 58 -1.76 -8.04 -6.08
C ARG A 58 -2.86 -7.04 -5.73
N TYR A 59 -2.75 -6.33 -4.60
CA TYR A 59 -3.77 -5.40 -4.12
C TYR A 59 -3.28 -3.96 -4.09
N TYR A 60 -2.06 -3.73 -3.62
CA TYR A 60 -1.51 -2.40 -3.40
C TYR A 60 -0.49 -2.05 -4.48
N ARG A 61 -0.57 -0.84 -5.05
CA ARG A 61 0.37 -0.40 -6.09
C ARG A 61 1.80 -0.24 -5.58
N ARG A 62 1.95 0.18 -4.33
CA ARG A 62 3.23 0.35 -3.63
C ARG A 62 3.30 -0.68 -2.51
N ALA A 63 3.94 -1.81 -2.78
CA ALA A 63 4.04 -2.88 -1.81
C ALA A 63 5.39 -3.59 -1.85
N VAL A 64 5.79 -4.10 -0.69
CA VAL A 64 6.88 -5.06 -0.53
C VAL A 64 6.38 -6.24 0.29
N THR A 65 6.95 -7.41 0.06
CA THR A 65 6.66 -8.61 0.84
C THR A 65 7.94 -9.02 1.55
N ILE A 66 7.85 -9.19 2.87
CA ILE A 66 8.93 -9.70 3.71
C ILE A 66 8.60 -11.12 4.16
N VAL A 67 9.63 -11.89 4.51
CA VAL A 67 9.44 -13.29 4.90
C VAL A 67 8.82 -13.39 6.29
N ASP A 68 9.35 -12.60 7.23
CA ASP A 68 8.93 -12.59 8.64
C ASP A 68 8.94 -11.17 9.22
N ALA A 69 8.51 -11.04 10.48
CA ALA A 69 8.38 -9.75 11.14
C ALA A 69 9.72 -9.13 11.56
N GLU A 70 10.83 -9.89 11.57
CA GLU A 70 12.14 -9.36 11.96
C GLU A 70 12.67 -8.39 10.90
N GLU A 71 12.31 -8.62 9.63
CA GLU A 71 12.65 -7.76 8.50
C GLU A 71 11.81 -6.45 8.44
N LEU A 72 10.75 -6.33 9.24
CA LEU A 72 9.78 -5.24 9.15
C LEU A 72 10.42 -3.86 9.32
N ALA A 73 11.31 -3.71 10.31
CA ALA A 73 11.96 -2.41 10.59
C ALA A 73 12.82 -1.93 9.40
N GLY A 74 13.51 -2.87 8.74
CA GLY A 74 14.29 -2.59 7.54
C GLY A 74 13.39 -2.18 6.37
N ALA A 75 12.37 -3.01 6.07
CA ALA A 75 11.41 -2.74 5.01
C ALA A 75 10.67 -1.40 5.20
N MET A 76 10.25 -1.07 6.42
CA MET A 76 9.62 0.22 6.73
C MET A 76 10.55 1.40 6.40
N SER A 77 11.82 1.30 6.80
CA SER A 77 12.82 2.34 6.55
C SER A 77 13.09 2.53 5.06
N GLU A 78 13.21 1.44 4.31
CA GLU A 78 13.42 1.47 2.86
C GLU A 78 12.22 2.03 2.10
N GLN A 79 10.99 1.63 2.46
CA GLN A 79 9.78 2.14 1.81
C GLN A 79 9.59 3.64 2.05
N LEU A 80 9.86 4.11 3.28
CA LEU A 80 9.84 5.55 3.57
C LEU A 80 10.93 6.29 2.80
N ALA A 81 12.18 5.78 2.78
CA ALA A 81 13.27 6.39 2.03
C ALA A 81 12.96 6.48 0.52
N ALA A 82 12.38 5.43 -0.07
CA ALA A 82 11.96 5.44 -1.46
C ALA A 82 10.86 6.48 -1.74
N LEU A 83 9.87 6.58 -0.84
CA LEU A 83 8.76 7.52 -0.95
C LEU A 83 9.23 8.99 -0.89
N PHE A 84 10.17 9.32 -0.01
CA PHE A 84 10.79 10.65 0.03
C PHE A 84 11.74 10.90 -1.16
N GLY A 85 12.44 9.88 -1.63
CA GLY A 85 13.35 9.99 -2.78
C GLY A 85 12.66 10.20 -4.13
N GLU A 86 11.48 9.62 -4.35
CA GLU A 86 10.66 9.85 -5.55
C GLU A 86 10.14 11.28 -5.65
N GLU A 87 9.79 11.88 -4.52
CA GLU A 87 9.31 13.26 -4.44
C GLU A 87 10.41 14.24 -4.86
N THR A 88 11.62 14.11 -4.29
CA THR A 88 12.78 14.93 -4.67
C THR A 88 13.02 14.89 -6.19
N ARG A 89 12.86 13.73 -6.82
CA ARG A 89 12.96 13.58 -8.28
C ARG A 89 11.83 14.28 -9.04
N ARG A 90 10.58 14.21 -8.55
CA ARG A 90 9.43 14.92 -9.13
C ARG A 90 9.60 16.43 -9.04
N GLU A 91 10.06 16.95 -7.91
CA GLU A 91 10.30 18.38 -7.69
C GLU A 91 11.40 18.89 -8.63
N THR A 92 12.53 18.17 -8.72
CA THR A 92 13.64 18.52 -9.61
C THR A 92 13.19 18.58 -11.07
N ARG A 93 12.38 17.61 -11.54
CA ARG A 93 11.84 17.61 -12.91
C ARG A 93 10.91 18.81 -13.17
N ARG A 94 10.06 19.17 -12.21
CA ARG A 94 9.17 20.34 -12.32
C ARG A 94 9.96 21.65 -12.39
N ALA A 95 11.07 21.75 -11.66
CA ALA A 95 11.94 22.92 -11.70
C ALA A 95 12.69 23.05 -13.04
N ALA A 96 13.12 21.93 -13.62
CA ALA A 96 13.83 21.91 -14.90
C ALA A 96 12.94 22.28 -16.10
N GLY A 97 11.66 21.88 -16.10
CA GLY A 97 10.71 22.19 -17.18
C GLY A 97 10.14 23.61 -17.18
N ARG A 98 10.52 24.46 -16.21
CA ARG A 98 10.13 25.88 -16.12
C ARG A 98 11.23 26.85 -16.61
N ARG A 99 12.35 26.33 -17.10
CA ARG A 99 13.41 27.08 -17.79
C ARG A 99 13.31 26.86 -19.30
#